data_AF-A0A7C6EYF2-F1
#
_entry.id   AF-A0A7C6EYF2-F1
#
_cell.length_a   1.000
_cell.length_b   1.000
_cell.length_c   1.000
_cell.angle_alpha   90.00
_cell.angle_beta   90.00
_cell.angle_gamma   90.00
#
_symmetry.space_group_name_H-M   'P 1'
#
loop_
_entity.id
_entity.type
_entity.pdbx_description
1 polymer ?
#
loop_
_entity_poly.entity_id
_entity_poly.type
_entity_poly.pdbx_seq_one_letter_code
_entity_poly.pdbx_strand_id
1 'polypeptide(L)'
;CPGFSADCLETLEEIGHENRRYFLDAGGGSYEYIPALNLRADHLEALAGLVIRHIQGWPEADPEWDPGRREEWARMSLKLAKEQGAER
;
A
#
# COMPACT_ATOMS: atom_id res chain seq x y z
N CYS A 1 16.86 -2.40 10.56
CA CYS A 1 15.96 -3.37 9.92
C CYS A 1 15.35 -2.77 8.65
N PRO A 2 15.90 -3.01 7.45
CA PRO A 2 15.34 -2.45 6.21
C PRO A 2 14.13 -3.23 5.68
N GLY A 3 13.67 -4.28 6.37
CA GLY A 3 12.57 -5.14 5.93
C GLY A 3 11.18 -4.54 6.09
N PHE A 4 11.05 -3.41 6.81
CA PHE A 4 9.78 -2.72 7.01
C PHE A 4 9.96 -1.21 6.85
N SER A 5 9.02 -0.55 6.19
CA SER A 5 9.10 0.89 5.88
C SER A 5 8.56 1.80 6.98
N ALA A 6 7.93 1.22 8.01
CA ALA A 6 7.42 1.93 9.17
C ALA A 6 8.08 1.42 10.46
N ASP A 7 8.01 2.21 11.51
CA ASP A 7 8.48 1.80 12.83
C ASP A 7 7.61 0.70 13.43
N CYS A 8 8.26 -0.23 14.11
CA CYS A 8 7.66 -1.37 14.78
C CYS A 8 8.40 -1.64 16.11
N LEU A 9 7.98 -2.69 16.83
CA LEU A 9 8.60 -3.04 18.11
C LEU A 9 10.10 -3.31 17.95
N GLU A 10 10.46 -4.02 16.89
CA GLU A 10 11.83 -4.39 16.56
C GLU A 10 12.69 -3.14 16.29
N THR A 11 12.18 -2.13 15.58
CA THR A 11 12.99 -0.94 15.29
C THR A 11 13.16 -0.03 16.51
N LEU A 12 12.11 0.14 17.31
CA LEU A 12 12.12 1.05 18.44
C LEU A 12 12.81 0.42 19.66
N GLU A 13 12.34 -0.73 20.11
CA GLU A 13 12.84 -1.37 21.34
C GLU A 13 14.13 -2.14 21.07
N GLU A 14 14.10 -3.13 20.17
CA GLU A 14 15.25 -4.03 19.99
C GLU A 14 16.46 -3.32 19.37
N ILE A 15 16.24 -2.55 18.29
CA ILE A 15 17.33 -1.79 17.65
C ILE A 15 17.61 -0.48 18.41
N GLY A 16 16.61 0.39 18.57
CA GLY A 16 16.79 1.74 19.11
C GLY A 16 17.26 1.77 20.57
N HIS A 17 16.80 0.83 21.40
CA HIS A 17 17.10 0.80 22.83
C HIS A 17 18.05 -0.33 23.23
N GLU A 18 17.70 -1.59 22.98
CA GLU A 18 18.45 -2.75 23.50
C GLU A 18 19.82 -2.87 22.84
N ASN A 19 19.89 -2.87 21.51
CA ASN A 19 21.15 -2.96 20.77
C ASN A 19 22.05 -1.74 21.01
N ARG A 20 21.46 -0.55 21.16
CA ARG A 20 22.20 0.65 21.56
C ARG A 20 22.89 0.43 22.91
N ARG A 21 22.17 -0.08 23.90
CA ARG A 21 22.73 -0.41 25.22
C ARG A 21 23.85 -1.45 25.08
N TYR A 22 23.59 -2.57 24.40
CA TYR A 22 24.60 -3.62 24.21
C TYR A 22 25.88 -3.10 23.54
N PHE A 23 25.75 -2.23 22.54
CA PHE A 23 26.89 -1.63 21.85
C PHE A 23 27.73 -0.74 22.77
N LEU A 24 27.08 0.13 23.56
CA LEU A 24 27.77 1.05 24.47
C LEU A 24 28.40 0.30 25.65
N ASP A 25 27.70 -0.68 26.22
CA ASP A 25 28.21 -1.51 27.32
C ASP A 25 29.43 -2.33 26.90
N ALA A 26 29.51 -2.70 25.62
CA ALA A 26 30.68 -3.37 25.04
C ALA A 26 31.86 -2.41 24.70
N GLY A 27 31.77 -1.13 25.04
CA GLY A 27 32.80 -0.12 24.77
C GLY A 27 32.69 0.56 23.41
N GLY A 28 31.55 0.44 22.74
CA GLY A 28 31.25 1.14 21.49
C GLY A 28 31.20 2.67 21.68
N GLY A 29 31.60 3.42 20.65
CA GLY A 29 31.65 4.88 20.68
C GLY A 29 30.29 5.54 20.41
N SER A 30 29.93 5.66 19.14
CA SER A 30 28.68 6.30 18.69
C SER A 30 27.70 5.29 18.13
N TYR A 31 26.45 5.39 18.54
CA TYR A 31 25.34 4.60 18.01
C TYR A 31 24.26 5.55 17.52
N GLU A 32 23.86 5.39 16.26
CA GLU A 32 22.75 6.13 15.68
C GLU A 32 21.75 5.18 15.04
N TYR A 33 20.49 5.40 15.39
CA TYR A 33 19.36 4.73 14.77
C TYR A 33 18.92 5.53 13.53
N ILE A 34 18.79 4.86 12.39
CA ILE A 34 18.25 5.45 11.17
C ILE A 34 16.73 5.26 11.19
N PRO A 35 15.94 6.35 11.24
CA PRO A 35 14.48 6.24 11.29
C PRO A 35 13.89 5.53 10.09
N ALA A 36 12.81 4.79 10.32
CA ALA A 36 11.98 4.25 9.25
C ALA A 36 11.35 5.38 8.41
N LEU A 37 10.87 5.02 7.21
CA LEU A 37 10.28 6.00 6.28
C LEU A 37 8.96 6.58 6.80
N ASN A 38 8.16 5.78 7.51
CA ASN A 38 6.92 6.24 8.16
C ASN A 38 6.05 7.10 7.22
N LEU A 39 5.66 8.29 7.69
CA LEU A 39 4.82 9.27 7.00
C LEU A 39 5.63 10.30 6.18
N ARG A 40 6.90 10.01 5.86
CA ARG A 40 7.72 10.93 5.07
C ARG A 40 7.08 11.16 3.70
N ALA A 41 6.99 12.43 3.30
CA ALA A 41 6.19 12.83 2.13
C ALA A 41 6.66 12.17 0.82
N ASP A 42 7.98 12.07 0.63
CA ASP A 42 8.60 11.41 -0.52
C ASP A 42 8.33 9.89 -0.57
N HIS A 43 8.26 9.23 0.59
CA HIS A 43 7.89 7.81 0.69
C HIS A 43 6.42 7.60 0.31
N LEU A 44 5.53 8.46 0.81
CA LEU A 44 4.11 8.41 0.44
C LEU A 44 3.89 8.70 -1.04
N GLU A 45 4.61 9.68 -1.61
CA GLU A 45 4.56 9.99 -3.04
C GLU A 45 5.05 8.82 -3.89
N ALA A 46 6.15 8.17 -3.49
CA ALA A 46 6.66 6.99 -4.16
C ALA A 46 5.65 5.83 -4.13
N LEU A 47 5.04 5.55 -2.98
CA LEU A 47 4.01 4.51 -2.84
C LEU A 47 2.76 4.85 -3.66
N ALA A 48 2.27 6.09 -3.60
CA ALA A 48 1.13 6.54 -4.39
C ALA A 48 1.39 6.40 -5.89
N GLY A 49 2.59 6.78 -6.36
CA GLY A 49 3.00 6.62 -7.74
C GLY A 49 3.01 5.15 -8.21
N LEU A 50 3.45 4.22 -7.35
CA LEU A 50 3.38 2.79 -7.62
C LEU A 50 1.93 2.29 -7.71
N VAL A 51 1.09 2.68 -6.75
CA VAL A 51 -0.33 2.31 -6.73
C VAL A 51 -1.01 2.78 -8.02
N ILE A 52 -0.92 4.08 -8.34
CA ILE A 52 -1.53 4.67 -9.54
C ILE A 52 -1.07 3.96 -10.82
N ARG A 53 0.21 3.59 -10.91
CA ARG A 53 0.76 2.86 -12.06
C ARG A 53 0.16 1.46 -12.20
N HIS A 54 -0.07 0.76 -11.08
CA HIS A 54 -0.40 -0.67 -11.10
C HIS A 54 -1.89 -1.00 -10.95
N ILE A 55 -2.71 -0.04 -10.53
CA ILE A 55 -4.18 -0.21 -10.47
C ILE A 55 -4.88 0.17 -11.78
N GLN A 56 -4.14 0.46 -12.85
CA GLN A 56 -4.74 0.85 -14.13
C GLN A 56 -5.70 -0.25 -14.64
N GLY A 57 -6.90 0.16 -15.03
CA GLY A 57 -7.98 -0.74 -15.48
C GLY A 57 -8.79 -1.37 -14.34
N TRP A 58 -8.44 -1.12 -13.08
CA TRP A 58 -9.32 -1.45 -11.96
C TRP A 58 -10.50 -0.48 -12.00
N PRO A 59 -11.75 -0.97 -11.95
CA PRO A 59 -12.91 -0.11 -11.90
C PRO A 59 -12.81 0.95 -10.79
N GLU A 60 -12.33 0.57 -9.61
CA GLU A 60 -12.19 1.41 -8.42
C GLU A 60 -11.18 2.56 -8.58
N ALA A 61 -10.32 2.50 -9.60
CA ALA A 61 -9.39 3.58 -9.93
C ALA A 61 -10.05 4.69 -10.76
N ASP A 62 -11.24 4.45 -11.33
CA ASP A 62 -12.03 5.45 -12.04
C ASP A 62 -12.71 6.39 -11.02
N PRO A 63 -12.48 7.72 -11.07
CA PRO A 63 -13.17 8.67 -10.19
C PRO A 63 -14.69 8.64 -10.30
N GLU A 64 -15.24 8.17 -11.43
CA GLU A 64 -16.68 7.99 -11.64
C GLU A 64 -17.18 6.60 -11.27
N TRP A 65 -16.34 5.75 -10.68
CA TRP A 65 -16.71 4.40 -10.32
C TRP A 65 -17.86 4.37 -9.32
N ASP A 66 -18.93 3.69 -9.72
CA ASP A 66 -20.09 3.39 -8.88
C ASP A 66 -20.42 1.89 -9.00
N PRO A 67 -20.44 1.14 -7.88
CA PRO A 67 -20.81 -0.26 -7.90
C PRO A 67 -22.22 -0.49 -8.50
N GLY A 68 -23.16 0.45 -8.31
CA GLY A 68 -24.53 0.35 -8.84
C GLY A 68 -24.59 0.38 -10.38
N ARG A 69 -23.82 1.27 -11.00
CA ARG A 69 -23.71 1.39 -12.47
C ARG A 69 -23.29 0.09 -13.15
N ARG A 70 -22.46 -0.75 -12.50
CA ARG A 70 -22.00 -2.03 -13.07
C ARG A 70 -23.12 -3.08 -13.13
N GLU A 71 -23.95 -3.15 -12.09
CA GLU A 71 -25.13 -4.02 -12.08
C GLU A 71 -26.16 -3.58 -13.12
N GLU A 72 -26.38 -2.28 -13.25
CA GLU A 72 -27.29 -1.70 -14.24
C GLU A 72 -26.81 -1.97 -15.67
N TRP A 73 -25.52 -1.76 -15.93
CA TRP A 73 -24.90 -2.09 -17.21
C TRP A 73 -24.99 -3.59 -17.54
N ALA A 74 -24.75 -4.47 -16.56
CA ALA A 74 -24.87 -5.91 -16.75
C ALA A 74 -26.31 -6.33 -17.07
N ARG A 75 -27.31 -5.73 -16.39
CA ARG A 75 -28.73 -5.94 -16.67
C ARG A 75 -29.12 -5.45 -18.06
N MET A 76 -28.68 -4.25 -18.45
CA MET A 76 -28.91 -3.70 -19.79
C MET A 76 -28.26 -4.55 -20.89
N SER A 77 -27.00 -4.94 -20.70
CA SER A 77 -26.26 -5.78 -21.64
C SER A 77 -26.94 -7.15 -21.82
N LEU A 78 -27.39 -7.77 -20.73
CA LEU A 78 -28.15 -9.02 -20.78
C LEU A 78 -29.48 -8.87 -21.53
N LYS A 79 -30.19 -7.76 -21.31
CA LYS A 79 -31.44 -7.45 -22.01
C LYS A 79 -31.22 -7.33 -23.52
N LEU A 80 -30.21 -6.55 -23.93
CA LEU A 80 -29.85 -6.35 -25.34
C LEU A 80 -29.42 -7.66 -26.02
N ALA A 81 -28.62 -8.49 -25.35
CA ALA A 81 -28.18 -9.78 -25.89
C ALA A 81 -29.37 -10.72 -26.16
N LYS A 82 -30.36 -10.76 -25.26
CA LYS A 82 -31.59 -11.54 -25.45
C LYS A 82 -32.44 -10.99 -26.60
N GLU A 83 -32.56 -9.67 -26.71
CA GLU A 83 -33.27 -9.03 -27.82
C GLU A 83 -32.60 -9.30 -29.17
N GLN A 84 -31.28 -9.52 -29.19
CA GLN A 84 -30.52 -9.93 -30.38
C GLN A 84 -30.50 -11.45 -30.62
N GLY A 85 -31.25 -12.24 -29.85
CA GLY A 85 -31.43 -13.67 -30.08
C GLY A 85 -30.35 -14.56 -29.50
N ALA A 86 -29.55 -14.09 -28.53
CA ALA A 86 -28.64 -14.96 -27.79
C ALA A 86 -29.43 -15.95 -26.91
N GLU A 87 -29.30 -17.25 -27.18
CA GLU A 87 -29.84 -18.32 -26.34
C GLU A 87 -28.88 -18.71 -25.21
N ARG A 88 -29.42 -19.33 -24.15
CA ARG A 88 -28.72 -19.65 -22.89
C ARG A 88 -27.61 -20.68 -23.05
#